data_AF-A0A4S2IQC4-F1
#
_entry.id   AF-A0A4S2IQC4-F1
#
_cell.length_a   1.000
_cell.length_b   1.000
_cell.length_c   1.000
_cell.angle_alpha   90.00
_cell.angle_beta   90.00
_cell.angle_gamma   90.00
#
_symmetry.space_group_name_H-M   'P 1'
#
loop_
_entity.id
_entity.type
_entity.pdbx_description
1 polymer ?
#
loop_
_entity_poly.entity_id
_entity_poly.type
_entity_poly.pdbx_seq_one_letter_code
_entity_poly.pdbx_strand_id
1 'polypeptide(L)'
;MREERTVADLAQRDSGPTVDDVDGTPRRIDPATDRAAAAHLLGCSPAQVGYCPRCQGLSRRYGPGAEVICRVCRAAEASSADGPAR
;
A
#
# COMPACT_ATOMS: atom_id res chain seq x y z
N MET A 1 -15.74 6.13 -54.44
CA MET A 1 -14.55 5.27 -54.16
C MET A 1 -13.38 6.22 -53.97
N ARG A 2 -12.71 6.35 -52.84
CA ARG A 2 -12.69 5.68 -51.53
C ARG A 2 -12.14 6.75 -50.57
N GLU A 3 -12.93 7.18 -49.60
CA GLU A 3 -12.48 8.05 -48.51
C GLU A 3 -11.64 7.24 -47.50
N GLU A 4 -10.40 7.70 -47.34
CA GLU A 4 -9.61 7.79 -46.11
C GLU A 4 -10.09 7.01 -44.87
N ARG A 5 -9.37 5.93 -44.54
CA ARG A 5 -9.39 5.32 -43.20
C ARG A 5 -7.99 5.39 -42.60
N THR A 6 -7.81 6.42 -41.80
CA THR A 6 -6.61 6.83 -41.07
C THR A 6 -6.11 5.71 -40.16
N VAL A 7 -4.81 5.42 -40.22
CA VAL A 7 -4.06 4.46 -39.37
C VAL A 7 -3.92 4.92 -37.90
N ALA A 8 -4.85 5.72 -37.39
CA ALA A 8 -4.71 6.44 -36.12
C ALA A 8 -5.35 5.74 -34.90
N ASP A 9 -6.02 4.59 -35.05
CA ASP A 9 -7.03 4.15 -34.07
C ASP A 9 -6.80 2.75 -33.45
N LEU A 10 -5.57 2.22 -33.39
CA LEU A 10 -5.40 0.83 -32.91
C LEU A 10 -4.15 0.53 -32.06
N ALA A 11 -3.84 1.38 -31.09
CA ALA A 11 -2.89 1.00 -30.03
C ALA A 11 -3.19 1.59 -28.63
N GLN A 12 -4.39 2.13 -28.38
CA GLN A 12 -4.81 2.61 -27.05
C GLN A 12 -5.23 1.47 -26.09
N ARG A 13 -4.48 0.36 -26.03
CA ARG A 13 -4.87 -0.81 -25.21
C ARG A 13 -3.76 -1.33 -24.28
N ASP A 14 -2.94 -0.45 -23.73
CA ASP A 14 -2.06 -0.81 -22.61
C ASP A 14 -2.07 0.30 -21.54
N SER A 15 -3.23 0.48 -20.92
CA SER A 15 -3.34 1.18 -19.66
C SER A 15 -4.20 0.31 -18.77
N GLY A 16 -3.56 -0.73 -18.21
CA GLY A 16 -4.15 -1.45 -17.10
C GLY A 16 -4.48 -0.47 -15.97
N PRO A 17 -5.53 -0.70 -15.17
CA PRO A 17 -5.79 0.14 -14.02
C PRO A 17 -4.61 -0.03 -13.05
N THR A 18 -3.79 1.01 -12.92
CA THR A 18 -2.99 1.24 -11.73
C THR A 18 -3.98 1.26 -10.57
N VAL A 19 -4.08 0.16 -9.84
CA VAL A 19 -4.88 0.04 -8.61
C VAL A 19 -4.17 0.80 -7.48
N ASP A 20 -3.94 2.08 -7.72
CA ASP A 20 -3.60 3.06 -6.71
C ASP A 20 -4.94 3.68 -6.31
N ASP A 21 -5.66 2.98 -5.44
CA ASP A 21 -6.75 3.59 -4.68
C ASP A 21 -6.18 4.86 -4.03
N VAL A 22 -6.70 6.01 -4.47
CA VAL A 22 -6.23 7.36 -4.20
C VAL A 22 -6.60 7.81 -2.79
N ASP A 23 -6.21 7.00 -1.82
CA ASP A 23 -6.08 7.38 -0.43
C ASP A 23 -4.76 6.73 -0.01
N GLY A 24 -3.63 7.35 -0.35
CA GLY A 24 -2.28 6.89 0.00
C GLY A 24 -2.04 6.76 1.52
N THR A 25 -3.10 6.91 2.32
CA THR A 25 -3.17 6.65 3.74
C THR A 25 -3.11 5.15 4.00
N PRO A 26 -2.01 4.65 4.57
CA PRO A 26 -1.89 3.24 4.89
C PRO A 26 -3.03 2.81 5.82
N ARG A 27 -3.73 1.72 5.47
CA ARG A 27 -4.80 1.13 6.29
C ARG A 27 -4.27 0.10 7.27
N ARG A 28 -4.94 -0.01 8.42
CA ARG A 28 -4.61 -1.03 9.43
C ARG A 28 -5.19 -2.37 9.02
N ILE A 29 -4.39 -3.42 9.10
CA ILE A 29 -4.87 -4.80 8.99
C ILE A 29 -5.40 -5.21 10.36
N ASP A 30 -6.62 -5.72 10.38
CA ASP A 30 -7.29 -6.16 11.60
C ASP A 30 -6.49 -7.31 12.27
N PRO A 31 -6.27 -7.29 13.59
CA PRO A 31 -5.47 -8.29 14.27
C PRO A 31 -6.07 -9.70 14.28
N ALA A 32 -7.38 -9.86 14.02
CA ALA A 32 -8.02 -11.16 13.81
C ALA A 32 -7.81 -11.70 12.38
N THR A 33 -7.22 -10.91 11.47
CA THR A 33 -6.84 -11.37 10.13
C THR A 33 -5.74 -12.42 10.25
N ASP A 34 -5.86 -13.50 9.48
CA ASP A 34 -4.81 -14.52 9.41
C ASP A 34 -3.47 -13.93 8.93
N ARG A 35 -2.35 -14.43 9.47
CA ARG A 35 -1.02 -13.91 9.14
C ARG A 35 -0.65 -14.12 7.67
N ALA A 36 -1.10 -15.19 7.03
CA ALA A 36 -0.84 -15.41 5.61
C ALA A 36 -1.63 -14.41 4.75
N ALA A 37 -2.91 -14.17 5.08
CA ALA A 37 -3.71 -13.14 4.44
C ALA A 37 -3.07 -11.75 4.61
N ALA A 38 -2.63 -11.41 5.82
CA ALA A 38 -1.92 -10.16 6.09
C ALA A 38 -0.59 -10.06 5.30
N ALA A 39 0.14 -11.16 5.16
CA ALA A 39 1.39 -11.20 4.40
C ALA A 39 1.16 -10.93 2.91
N HIS A 40 0.07 -11.46 2.34
CA HIS A 40 -0.34 -11.17 0.96
C HIS A 40 -0.63 -9.68 0.77
N LEU A 41 -1.37 -9.04 1.70
CA LEU A 41 -1.65 -7.61 1.66
C LEU A 41 -0.38 -6.75 1.79
N LEU A 42 0.61 -7.23 2.54
CA LEU A 42 1.88 -6.54 2.78
C LEU A 42 2.97 -6.86 1.74
N GLY A 43 2.73 -7.79 0.82
CA GLY A 43 3.73 -8.27 -0.14
C GLY A 43 4.95 -8.92 0.54
N CYS A 44 4.75 -9.63 1.64
CA CYS A 44 5.83 -10.27 2.41
C CYS A 44 5.52 -11.73 2.76
N SER A 45 6.46 -12.42 3.40
CA SER A 45 6.22 -13.78 3.91
C SER A 45 5.46 -13.74 5.25
N PRO A 46 4.60 -14.73 5.57
CA PRO A 46 3.89 -14.80 6.86
C PRO A 46 4.82 -14.78 8.08
N ALA A 47 6.05 -15.30 7.95
CA ALA A 47 7.06 -15.24 9.01
C ALA A 47 7.57 -13.81 9.29
N GLN A 48 7.36 -12.89 8.35
CA GLN A 48 7.70 -11.48 8.48
C GLN A 48 6.60 -10.65 9.14
N VAL A 49 5.39 -11.20 9.25
CA VAL A 49 4.23 -10.52 9.82
C VAL A 49 4.27 -10.61 11.34
N GLY A 50 4.08 -9.48 12.01
CA GLY A 50 3.92 -9.42 13.45
C GLY A 50 3.08 -8.24 13.89
N TYR A 51 2.86 -8.13 15.19
CA TYR A 51 2.05 -7.06 15.76
C TYR A 51 2.82 -5.76 15.89
N CYS A 52 2.16 -4.65 15.57
CA CYS A 52 2.65 -3.32 15.85
C CYS A 52 2.56 -3.02 17.37
N PRO A 53 3.62 -2.54 18.02
CA PRO A 53 3.63 -2.29 19.47
C PRO A 53 2.79 -1.07 19.87
N ARG A 54 2.37 -0.23 18.90
CA ARG A 54 1.55 0.97 19.14
C ARG A 54 0.07 0.63 19.07
N CYS A 55 -0.39 0.04 17.96
CA CYS A 55 -1.81 -0.18 17.70
C CYS A 55 -2.25 -1.65 17.72
N GLN A 56 -1.32 -2.59 17.95
CA GLN A 56 -1.55 -4.04 17.93
C GLN A 56 -2.05 -4.60 16.58
N GLY A 57 -2.13 -3.79 15.51
CA GLY A 57 -2.45 -4.25 14.16
C GLY A 57 -1.29 -5.03 13.53
N LEU A 58 -1.60 -5.86 12.53
CA LEU A 58 -0.60 -6.65 11.80
C LEU A 58 0.21 -5.77 10.85
N SER A 59 1.53 -5.95 10.85
CA SER A 59 2.46 -5.25 9.96
C SER A 59 3.70 -6.09 9.64
N ARG A 60 4.51 -5.66 8.67
CA ARG A 60 5.81 -6.28 8.38
C ARG A 60 6.83 -5.91 9.46
N ARG A 61 7.09 -6.84 10.38
CA ARG A 61 7.93 -6.66 11.58
C ARG A 61 9.32 -7.24 11.46
N TYR A 62 9.50 -8.24 10.60
CA TYR A 62 10.76 -8.98 10.50
C TYR A 62 11.25 -9.11 9.06
N GLY A 63 12.56 -9.33 8.90
CA GLY A 63 13.22 -9.48 7.60
C GLY A 63 13.42 -8.17 6.84
N PRO A 64 13.75 -8.24 5.54
CA PRO A 64 14.07 -7.05 4.74
C PRO A 64 12.87 -6.10 4.66
N GLY A 65 13.08 -4.79 4.80
CA GLY A 65 12.00 -3.79 4.76
C GLY A 65 11.04 -3.85 5.96
N ALA A 66 11.46 -4.46 7.08
CA ALA A 66 10.73 -4.41 8.33
C ALA A 66 10.71 -2.99 8.92
N GLU A 67 9.58 -2.62 9.53
CA GLU A 67 9.41 -1.33 10.20
C GLU A 67 9.15 -1.51 11.71
N VAL A 68 9.73 -0.62 12.52
CA VAL A 68 9.60 -0.61 13.99
C VAL A 68 8.17 -0.29 14.45
N ILE A 69 7.38 0.36 13.60
CA ILE A 69 5.95 0.62 13.78
C ILE A 69 5.25 0.45 12.42
N CYS A 70 3.94 0.19 12.41
CA CYS A 70 3.22 0.02 11.15
C CYS A 70 3.16 1.34 10.37
N ARG A 71 2.97 1.26 9.05
CA ARG A 71 2.87 2.44 8.17
C ARG A 71 1.82 3.45 8.62
N VAL A 72 0.71 2.99 9.20
CA VAL A 72 -0.35 3.85 9.76
C VAL A 72 0.14 4.68 10.93
N CYS A 73 0.76 4.02 11.92
CA CYS A 73 1.34 4.73 13.05
C CYS A 73 2.48 5.64 12.59
N ARG A 74 3.29 5.20 11.62
CA ARG A 74 4.38 6.01 11.07
C ARG A 74 3.88 7.28 10.38
N ALA A 75 2.83 7.18 9.57
CA ALA A 75 2.19 8.33 8.95
C ALA A 75 1.61 9.30 9.99
N ALA A 76 0.96 8.78 11.04
CA ALA A 76 0.43 9.61 12.12
C ALA A 76 1.52 10.39 12.88
N GLU A 77 2.69 9.79 13.10
CA GLU A 77 3.84 10.49 13.69
C GLU A 77 4.37 11.58 12.76
N ALA A 78 4.47 11.30 11.46
CA ALA A 78 4.94 12.26 10.46
C ALA A 78 4.00 13.47 10.35
N SER A 79 2.68 13.24 10.35
CA SER A 79 1.69 14.33 10.37
C SER A 79 1.73 15.18 11.65
N SER A 80 2.22 14.62 12.76
CA SER A 80 2.38 15.36 14.02
C SER A 80 3.67 16.18 14.06
N ALA A 81 4.69 15.78 13.29
CA ALA A 81 5.96 16.50 13.17
C ALA A 81 5.86 17.74 12.24
N ASP A 82 4.84 17.78 11.37
CA ASP A 82 4.48 18.92 10.52
C ASP A 82 3.52 19.91 11.22
N GLY A 83 3.54 19.97 12.56
CA GLY A 83 2.92 21.07 13.29
C GLY A 83 3.67 22.38 13.00
N PRO A 84 2.99 23.54 12.86
CA PRO A 84 3.64 24.76 12.43
C PRO A 84 4.76 25.13 13.41
N ALA A 85 5.98 25.23 12.89
CA ALA A 85 7.09 25.85 13.58
C ALA A 85 6.59 27.19 14.15
N ARG A 86 6.49 27.27 15.47
CA ARG A 86 6.20 28.51 16.19
C ARG A 86 7.45 29.38 16.23
#